data_AF-K6Y3Q0-F1
#
_entry.id   AF-K6Y3Q0-F1
#
_cell.length_a   1.000
_cell.length_b   1.000
_cell.length_c   1.000
_cell.angle_alpha   90.00
_cell.angle_beta   90.00
_cell.angle_gamma   90.00
#
_symmetry.space_group_name_H-M   'P 1'
#
loop_
_entity.id
_entity.type
_entity.pdbx_description
1 polymer ?
#
loop_
_entity_poly.entity_id
_entity_poly.type
_entity_poly.pdbx_seq_one_letter_code
_entity_poly.pdbx_strand_id
1 'polypeptide(L)'
;MHEEIFGQLTVEDMYIKQAFDFYRDCLLGSDNKRLIASSLTTIPTELQSHAYTGICDRTLGLHIPNGRTLEGGAIRDQLQHCGLLTAKGGELFRGCVVFPKRDEFGHFVSAVGYRYGRVRSWQPAVIRWHKPELGQFVIDGMKLVKEIAYAKAKH
;
A
#
# COMPACT_ATOMS: atom_id res chain seq x y z
N MET A 1 -5.32 -2.59 32.35
CA MET A 1 -4.16 -3.27 31.73
C MET A 1 -4.41 -3.41 30.24
N HIS A 2 -4.12 -2.38 29.44
CA HIS A 2 -4.12 -2.47 27.97
C HIS A 2 -3.27 -1.31 27.42
N GLU A 3 -1.98 -1.29 27.74
CA GLU A 3 -1.12 -0.16 27.35
C GLU A 3 0.32 -0.58 27.04
N GLU A 4 0.52 -1.81 26.55
CA GLU A 4 1.87 -2.31 26.19
C GLU A 4 1.96 -3.03 24.83
N ILE A 5 0.91 -3.05 24.00
CA ILE A 5 0.95 -3.75 22.69
C ILE A 5 1.32 -2.82 21.52
N PHE A 6 1.21 -1.49 21.67
CA PHE A 6 1.35 -0.54 20.56
C PHE A 6 2.76 -0.37 19.98
N GLY A 7 3.80 -0.89 20.66
CA GLY A 7 5.20 -0.78 20.22
C GLY A 7 5.75 -2.01 19.49
N GLN A 8 4.96 -3.08 19.30
CA GLN A 8 5.45 -4.29 18.63
C GLN A 8 5.22 -4.25 17.13
N LEU A 9 6.31 -4.41 16.38
CA LEU A 9 6.29 -4.60 14.93
C LEU A 9 5.50 -5.88 14.61
N THR A 10 4.33 -5.73 13.98
CA THR A 10 3.56 -6.89 13.52
C THR A 10 4.18 -7.48 12.24
N VAL A 11 3.83 -8.72 11.91
CA VAL A 11 4.20 -9.32 10.61
C VAL A 11 3.67 -8.48 9.43
N GLU A 12 2.48 -7.90 9.58
CA GLU A 12 1.91 -6.99 8.58
C GLU A 12 2.78 -5.72 8.43
N ASP A 13 3.22 -5.12 9.53
CA ASP A 13 4.13 -3.96 9.51
C ASP A 13 5.46 -4.26 8.82
N MET A 14 6.00 -5.48 9.02
CA MET A 14 7.20 -5.93 8.32
C MET A 14 7.00 -5.96 6.81
N TYR A 15 5.87 -6.48 6.31
CA TYR A 15 5.61 -6.56 4.87
C TYR A 15 5.24 -5.21 4.26
N ILE A 16 4.49 -4.37 4.98
CA ILE A 16 4.23 -2.99 4.60
C ILE A 16 5.57 -2.25 4.44
N LYS A 17 6.47 -2.37 5.43
CA LYS A 17 7.80 -1.77 5.39
C LYS A 17 8.60 -2.25 4.18
N GLN A 18 8.65 -3.56 3.94
CA GLN A 18 9.34 -4.14 2.78
C GLN A 18 8.81 -3.58 1.44
N ALA A 19 7.50 -3.42 1.30
CA ALA A 19 6.91 -2.84 0.09
C ALA A 19 7.34 -1.38 -0.13
N PHE A 20 7.30 -0.54 0.90
CA PHE A 20 7.73 0.86 0.79
C PHE A 20 9.24 1.02 0.63
N ASP A 21 10.04 0.19 1.30
CA ASP A 21 11.49 0.15 1.10
C ASP A 21 11.81 -0.24 -0.35
N PHE A 22 11.13 -1.24 -0.91
CA PHE A 22 11.30 -1.62 -2.31
C PHE A 22 11.00 -0.45 -3.27
N TYR A 23 9.94 0.33 -3.02
CA TYR A 23 9.64 1.53 -3.81
C TYR A 23 10.73 2.60 -3.69
N ARG A 24 11.27 2.78 -2.49
CA ARG A 24 12.37 3.71 -2.25
C ARG A 24 13.64 3.27 -2.98
N ASP A 25 13.99 1.99 -2.90
CA ASP A 25 15.15 1.41 -3.58
C ASP A 25 15.01 1.50 -5.09
N CYS A 26 13.80 1.28 -5.63
CA CYS A 26 13.51 1.50 -7.04
C CYS A 26 13.83 2.93 -7.47
N LEU A 27 13.50 3.94 -6.66
CA LEU A 27 13.77 5.34 -6.97
C LEU A 27 15.26 5.68 -6.84
N LEU A 28 15.90 5.22 -5.77
CA LEU A 28 17.32 5.47 -5.49
C LEU A 28 18.26 4.69 -6.44
N GLY A 29 17.78 3.60 -7.04
CA GLY A 29 18.54 2.79 -7.99
C GLY A 29 18.57 3.31 -9.44
N SER A 30 17.87 4.40 -9.79
CA SER A 30 17.78 4.86 -11.18
C SER A 30 17.63 6.37 -11.33
N ASP A 31 18.57 7.00 -12.07
CA ASP A 31 18.49 8.42 -12.43
C ASP A 31 17.23 8.77 -13.22
N ASN A 32 16.83 7.90 -14.15
CA ASN A 32 15.61 8.11 -14.93
C ASN A 32 14.36 8.16 -14.04
N LYS A 33 14.27 7.29 -13.02
CA LYS A 33 13.15 7.30 -12.07
C LYS A 33 13.17 8.54 -11.18
N ARG A 34 14.36 9.01 -10.76
CA ARG A 34 14.51 10.28 -10.05
C ARG A 34 14.06 11.47 -10.88
N LEU A 35 14.44 11.51 -12.16
CA LEU A 35 14.02 12.55 -13.10
C LEU A 35 12.49 12.56 -13.31
N ILE A 36 11.88 11.38 -13.42
CA ILE A 36 10.41 11.26 -13.48
C ILE A 36 9.78 11.87 -12.22
N ALA A 37 10.30 11.54 -11.03
CA ALA A 37 9.75 12.03 -9.77
C ALA A 37 9.90 13.55 -9.61
N SER A 38 11.04 14.12 -9.98
CA SER A 38 11.30 15.57 -9.84
C SER A 38 10.61 16.42 -10.90
N SER A 39 10.30 15.87 -12.07
CA SER A 39 9.63 16.59 -13.16
C SER A 39 8.09 16.62 -13.05
N LEU A 40 7.51 15.88 -12.10
CA LEU A 40 6.07 15.71 -12.01
C LEU A 40 5.41 16.92 -11.31
N THR A 41 4.89 17.86 -12.08
CA THR A 41 4.28 19.12 -11.59
C THR A 41 2.99 18.93 -10.79
N THR A 42 2.38 17.74 -10.84
CA THR A 42 1.19 17.41 -10.04
C THR A 42 1.53 17.11 -8.58
N ILE A 43 2.81 16.93 -8.24
CA ILE A 43 3.26 16.67 -6.87
C ILE A 43 3.35 18.02 -6.14
N PRO A 44 2.59 18.21 -5.04
CA PRO A 44 2.67 19.41 -4.22
C PRO A 44 4.09 19.66 -3.70
N THR A 45 4.46 20.93 -3.58
CA THR A 45 5.82 21.34 -3.16
C THR A 45 6.19 20.76 -1.80
N GLU A 46 5.24 20.60 -0.88
CA GLU A 46 5.49 20.05 0.46
C GLU A 46 5.93 18.58 0.42
N LEU A 47 5.58 17.85 -0.63
CA LEU A 47 5.97 16.45 -0.82
C LEU A 47 7.30 16.29 -1.56
N GLN A 48 7.80 17.33 -2.22
CA GLN A 48 9.06 17.24 -2.97
C GLN A 48 10.26 16.97 -2.05
N SER A 49 10.23 17.46 -0.81
CA SER A 49 11.26 17.23 0.22
C SER A 49 10.96 16.01 1.11
N HIS A 50 10.03 15.14 0.73
CA HIS A 50 9.63 14.02 1.56
C HIS A 50 10.75 12.98 1.68
N ALA A 51 11.21 12.73 2.92
CA ALA A 51 12.41 11.93 3.22
C ALA A 51 12.33 10.46 2.79
N TYR A 52 11.12 9.92 2.64
CA TYR A 52 10.87 8.51 2.32
C TYR A 52 10.18 8.31 0.97
N THR A 53 10.42 9.21 0.02
CA THR A 53 9.86 9.12 -1.33
C THR A 53 10.31 7.83 -2.03
N GLY A 54 9.39 7.17 -2.72
CA GLY A 54 9.64 6.00 -3.55
C GLY A 54 8.90 6.05 -4.88
N ILE A 55 9.10 5.05 -5.72
CA ILE A 55 8.40 4.90 -6.99
C ILE A 55 7.93 3.46 -7.18
N CYS A 56 6.64 3.30 -7.46
CA CYS A 56 6.04 2.01 -7.79
C CYS A 56 6.11 1.81 -9.31
N ASP A 57 7.17 1.13 -9.76
CA ASP A 57 7.47 0.85 -11.17
C ASP A 57 6.87 -0.47 -11.69
N ARG A 58 5.97 -1.07 -10.90
CA ARG A 58 5.19 -2.27 -11.24
C ARG A 58 5.99 -3.58 -11.13
N THR A 59 7.11 -3.57 -10.42
CA THR A 59 8.01 -4.73 -10.32
C THR A 59 8.01 -5.43 -8.95
N LEU A 60 7.32 -4.89 -7.92
CA LEU A 60 7.30 -5.51 -6.59
C LEU A 60 6.78 -6.95 -6.67
N GLY A 61 5.70 -7.18 -7.43
CA GLY A 61 5.11 -8.50 -7.58
C GLY A 61 6.02 -9.56 -8.22
N LEU A 62 7.08 -9.15 -8.91
CA LEU A 62 8.11 -10.03 -9.48
C LEU A 62 9.18 -10.42 -8.46
N HIS A 63 9.34 -9.64 -7.40
CA HIS A 63 10.31 -9.86 -6.32
C HIS A 63 9.71 -10.64 -5.15
N ILE A 64 8.38 -10.78 -5.10
CA ILE A 64 7.69 -11.62 -4.13
C ILE A 64 7.65 -13.06 -4.66
N PRO A 65 8.01 -14.08 -3.84
CA PRO A 65 7.92 -15.48 -4.22
C PRO A 65 6.56 -15.88 -4.80
N ASN A 66 6.55 -17.00 -5.52
CA ASN A 66 5.35 -17.53 -6.16
C ASN A 66 4.26 -17.77 -5.11
N GLY A 67 3.03 -17.30 -5.36
CA GLY A 67 1.90 -17.49 -4.43
C GLY A 67 1.52 -18.95 -4.17
N ARG A 68 2.04 -19.91 -4.94
CA ARG A 68 1.90 -21.35 -4.70
C ARG A 68 2.84 -21.89 -3.63
N THR A 69 3.86 -21.13 -3.21
CA THR A 69 4.70 -21.50 -2.07
C THR A 69 4.07 -20.97 -0.79
N LEU A 70 4.34 -21.63 0.34
CA LEU A 70 3.81 -21.20 1.65
C LEU A 70 4.22 -19.75 1.97
N GLU A 71 5.50 -19.44 1.77
CA GLU A 71 6.05 -18.10 1.99
C GLU A 71 5.46 -17.06 1.03
N GLY A 72 5.42 -17.36 -0.28
CA GLY A 72 4.90 -16.44 -1.29
C GLY A 72 3.41 -16.18 -1.13
N GLY A 73 2.64 -17.20 -0.76
CA GLY A 73 1.24 -17.07 -0.38
C GLY A 73 1.07 -16.14 0.81
N ALA A 74 1.78 -16.39 1.91
CA ALA A 74 1.71 -15.58 3.12
C ALA A 74 2.03 -14.09 2.88
N ILE A 75 3.09 -13.78 2.13
CA ILE A 75 3.47 -12.38 1.81
C ILE A 75 2.37 -11.71 0.97
N ARG A 76 1.89 -12.40 -0.07
CA ARG A 76 0.87 -11.84 -0.97
C ARG A 76 -0.44 -11.61 -0.24
N ASP A 77 -0.85 -12.55 0.60
CA ASP A 77 -2.07 -12.45 1.40
C ASP A 77 -1.97 -11.27 2.36
N GLN A 78 -0.83 -11.07 3.04
CA GLN A 78 -0.62 -9.92 3.93
C GLN A 78 -0.65 -8.58 3.17
N LEU A 79 -0.01 -8.49 2.01
CA LEU A 79 -0.02 -7.27 1.21
C LEU A 79 -1.40 -6.99 0.58
N GLN A 80 -2.18 -8.03 0.29
CA GLN A 80 -3.58 -7.89 -0.13
C GLN A 80 -4.46 -7.44 1.03
N HIS A 81 -4.27 -8.03 2.21
CA HIS A 81 -4.98 -7.67 3.43
C HIS A 81 -4.74 -6.21 3.80
N CYS A 82 -3.48 -5.75 3.80
CA CYS A 82 -3.19 -4.35 4.07
C CYS A 82 -3.56 -3.42 2.90
N GLY A 83 -3.93 -3.94 1.73
CA GLY A 83 -4.40 -3.18 0.56
C GLY A 83 -3.30 -2.62 -0.35
N LEU A 84 -2.03 -2.95 -0.12
CA LEU A 84 -0.92 -2.55 -1.01
C LEU A 84 -0.89 -3.38 -2.31
N LEU A 85 -1.41 -4.61 -2.26
CA LEU A 85 -1.80 -5.38 -3.44
C LEU A 85 -3.33 -5.41 -3.57
N THR A 86 -3.80 -5.32 -4.81
CA THR A 86 -5.21 -5.55 -5.16
C THR A 86 -5.55 -7.03 -5.04
N ALA A 87 -6.85 -7.36 -4.99
CA ALA A 87 -7.33 -8.75 -5.03
C ALA A 87 -6.83 -9.55 -6.24
N LYS A 88 -6.50 -8.89 -7.37
CA LYS A 88 -5.92 -9.52 -8.56
C LYS A 88 -4.39 -9.65 -8.52
N GLY A 89 -3.75 -9.25 -7.42
CA GLY A 89 -2.30 -9.31 -7.22
C GLY A 89 -1.51 -8.17 -7.87
N GLY A 90 -2.19 -7.15 -8.43
CA GLY A 90 -1.55 -5.94 -8.94
C GLY A 90 -1.30 -4.94 -7.82
N GLU A 91 -0.23 -4.15 -7.90
CA GLU A 91 0.10 -3.12 -6.92
C GLU A 91 -0.91 -1.96 -6.92
N LEU A 92 -1.32 -1.49 -5.73
CA LEU A 92 -2.23 -0.35 -5.57
C LEU A 92 -1.64 0.92 -6.21
N PHE A 93 -0.37 1.19 -5.94
CA PHE A 93 0.36 2.36 -6.43
C PHE A 93 0.93 2.21 -7.84
N ARG A 94 0.52 1.20 -8.62
CA ARG A 94 1.04 0.88 -9.96
C ARG A 94 1.28 2.15 -10.80
N GLY A 95 2.55 2.51 -11.03
CA GLY A 95 2.92 3.71 -11.82
C GLY A 95 2.75 5.03 -11.07
N CYS A 96 3.04 5.09 -9.77
CA CYS A 96 3.00 6.30 -8.97
C CYS A 96 4.37 6.60 -8.34
N VAL A 97 4.66 7.89 -8.13
CA VAL A 97 5.61 8.36 -7.12
C VAL A 97 4.89 8.36 -5.78
N VAL A 98 5.46 7.70 -4.77
CA VAL A 98 4.79 7.35 -3.51
C VAL A 98 5.44 8.06 -2.33
N PHE A 99 4.60 8.62 -1.46
CA PHE A 99 4.97 9.40 -0.28
C PHE A 99 4.32 8.78 0.96
N PRO A 100 4.99 7.83 1.63
CA PRO A 100 4.46 7.15 2.80
C PRO A 100 4.71 7.93 4.10
N LYS A 101 3.69 8.08 4.93
CA LYS A 101 3.77 8.70 6.26
C LYS A 101 3.94 7.62 7.33
N ARG A 102 4.83 7.91 8.28
CA ARG A 102 5.06 7.08 9.47
C ARG A 102 4.47 7.73 10.72
N ASP A 103 4.10 6.91 11.69
CA ASP A 103 3.77 7.35 13.05
C ASP A 103 5.05 7.61 13.88
N GLU A 104 4.87 7.93 15.17
CA GLU A 104 5.96 8.17 16.12
C GLU A 104 6.81 6.93 16.42
N PHE A 105 6.28 5.72 16.19
CA PHE A 105 6.98 4.46 16.34
C PHE A 105 7.69 4.02 15.05
N GLY A 106 7.53 4.76 13.96
CA GLY A 106 8.13 4.49 12.68
C GLY A 106 7.34 3.52 11.80
N HIS A 107 6.12 3.14 12.19
CA HIS A 107 5.24 2.30 11.37
C HIS A 107 4.57 3.12 10.27
N PHE A 108 4.42 2.52 9.08
CA PHE A 108 3.73 3.19 7.98
C PHE A 108 2.22 3.13 8.17
N VAL A 109 1.61 4.30 8.33
CA VAL A 109 0.17 4.43 8.65
C VAL A 109 -0.66 4.92 7.47
N SER A 110 -0.03 5.60 6.50
CA SER A 110 -0.71 6.06 5.27
C SER A 110 0.30 6.36 4.17
N ALA A 111 -0.18 6.48 2.94
CA ALA A 111 0.63 6.90 1.81
C ALA A 111 -0.23 7.60 0.76
N VAL A 112 0.37 8.54 0.04
CA VAL A 112 -0.21 9.15 -1.15
C VAL A 112 0.69 8.88 -2.35
N GLY A 113 0.09 8.57 -3.49
CA GLY A 113 0.78 8.27 -4.74
C GLY A 113 0.30 9.17 -5.87
N TYR A 114 1.22 9.78 -6.60
CA TYR A 114 0.93 10.59 -7.77
C TYR A 114 1.32 9.82 -9.02
N ARG A 115 0.33 9.55 -9.87
CA ARG A 115 0.51 8.72 -11.07
C ARG A 115 1.34 9.46 -12.11
N TYR A 116 2.39 8.80 -12.62
CA TYR A 116 3.23 9.33 -13.69
C TYR A 116 2.93 8.66 -15.03
N GLY A 117 3.34 9.31 -16.12
CA GLY A 117 3.06 8.88 -17.49
C GLY A 117 1.63 9.15 -17.93
N ARG A 118 1.12 8.38 -18.90
CA ARG A 118 -0.23 8.59 -19.46
C ARG A 118 -1.31 8.14 -18.48
N VAL A 119 -1.93 9.11 -17.81
CA VAL A 119 -3.13 8.90 -16.99
C VAL A 119 -4.36 8.99 -17.87
N ARG A 120 -5.22 7.97 -17.85
CA ARG A 120 -6.49 7.98 -18.60
C ARG A 120 -7.55 8.72 -17.79
N SER A 121 -8.55 9.32 -18.45
CA SER A 121 -9.58 10.14 -17.81
C SER A 121 -10.35 9.45 -16.69
N TRP A 122 -10.56 8.13 -16.79
CA TRP A 122 -11.26 7.35 -15.76
C TRP A 122 -10.34 6.84 -14.64
N GLN A 123 -9.02 7.00 -14.78
CA GLN A 123 -8.07 6.56 -13.77
C GLN A 123 -7.80 7.69 -12.78
N PRO A 124 -7.83 7.42 -11.47
CA PRO A 124 -7.43 8.40 -10.49
C PRO A 124 -5.95 8.77 -10.68
N ALA A 125 -5.68 10.07 -10.78
CA ALA A 125 -4.34 10.64 -10.87
C ALA A 125 -3.60 10.58 -9.52
N VAL A 126 -4.36 10.61 -8.41
CA VAL A 126 -3.84 10.51 -7.04
C VAL A 126 -4.45 9.30 -6.36
N ILE A 127 -3.60 8.45 -5.79
CA ILE A 127 -3.98 7.28 -5.01
C ILE A 127 -3.70 7.56 -3.55
N ARG A 128 -4.61 7.16 -2.67
CA ARG A 128 -4.43 7.25 -1.22
C ARG A 128 -4.55 5.87 -0.62
N TRP A 129 -3.72 5.61 0.37
CA TRP A 129 -3.71 4.38 1.14
C TRP A 129 -3.65 4.75 2.62
N HIS A 130 -4.42 4.04 3.42
CA HIS A 130 -4.38 4.08 4.87
C HIS A 130 -4.21 2.65 5.35
N LYS A 131 -3.32 2.43 6.31
CA LYS A 131 -3.19 1.12 6.94
C LYS A 131 -4.56 0.76 7.55
N PRO A 132 -5.12 -0.42 7.24
CA PRO A 132 -6.39 -0.82 7.84
C PRO A 132 -6.20 -0.98 9.36
N GLU A 133 -7.20 -0.55 10.13
CA GLU A 133 -7.19 -0.78 11.57
C GLU A 133 -7.30 -2.29 11.88
N LEU A 134 -6.64 -2.74 12.94
CA LEU A 134 -6.74 -4.11 13.41
C LEU A 134 -8.21 -4.45 13.64
N GLY A 135 -8.72 -5.47 12.93
CA GLY A 135 -10.12 -5.90 13.04
C GLY A 135 -11.11 -5.17 12.12
N GLN A 136 -10.69 -4.21 11.29
CA GLN A 136 -11.58 -3.57 10.31
C GLN A 136 -12.20 -4.59 9.35
N PHE A 137 -11.45 -5.61 8.93
CA PHE A 137 -11.98 -6.72 8.14
C PHE A 137 -12.95 -7.62 8.90
N VAL A 138 -12.77 -7.78 10.22
CA VAL A 138 -13.75 -8.49 11.05
C VAL A 138 -15.06 -7.69 11.08
N ILE A 139 -14.97 -6.37 11.22
CA ILE A 139 -16.14 -5.48 11.21
C ILE A 139 -16.82 -5.48 9.83
N ASP A 140 -16.06 -5.38 8.75
CA ASP A 140 -16.59 -5.37 7.38
C ASP A 140 -17.16 -6.74 6.99
N GLY A 141 -16.50 -7.83 7.39
CA GLY A 141 -17.01 -9.19 7.26
C GLY A 141 -18.30 -9.41 8.06
N MET A 142 -18.36 -8.91 9.29
CA MET A 142 -19.59 -8.97 10.10
C MET A 142 -20.73 -8.14 9.48
N LYS A 143 -20.43 -6.97 8.90
CA LYS A 143 -21.41 -6.18 8.16
C LYS A 143 -21.94 -6.95 6.95
N LEU A 144 -21.06 -7.55 6.15
CA LEU A 144 -21.45 -8.33 4.98
C LEU A 144 -22.32 -9.54 5.35
N VAL A 145 -21.93 -10.30 6.39
CA VAL A 145 -22.73 -11.43 6.89
C VAL A 145 -24.10 -10.96 7.37
N LYS A 146 -24.15 -9.83 8.08
CA LYS A 146 -25.41 -9.22 8.53
C LYS A 146 -26.29 -8.86 7.34
N GLU A 147 -25.76 -8.20 6.31
CA GLU A 147 -26.50 -7.86 5.09
C GLU A 147 -27.05 -9.09 4.36
N ILE A 148 -26.26 -10.15 4.21
CA ILE A 148 -26.70 -11.42 3.60
C ILE A 148 -27.81 -12.08 4.45
N ALA A 149 -27.67 -12.10 5.77
CA ALA A 149 -28.68 -12.66 6.67
C ALA A 149 -30.00 -11.87 6.60
N TYR A 150 -29.94 -10.54 6.60
CA TYR A 150 -31.13 -9.69 6.44
C TYR A 150 -31.77 -9.80 5.05
N ALA A 151 -30.97 -9.94 3.99
CA ALA A 151 -31.49 -10.15 2.64
C ALA A 151 -32.21 -11.50 2.51
N LYS A 152 -31.72 -12.55 3.17
CA LYS A 152 -32.37 -13.87 3.20
C LYS A 152 -33.61 -13.94 4.11
N ALA A 153 -33.72 -13.06 5.11
CA ALA A 153 -34.86 -13.01 6.03
C ALA A 153 -36.07 -12.22 5.49
N LYS A 154 -35.94 -11.56 4.32
CA LYS A 154 -36.99 -10.76 3.68
C LYS A 154 -37.72 -11.49 2.52
N HIS A 155 -37.60 -12.81 2.43
CA HIS A 155 -38.34 -13.65 1.49
C HIS A 155 -39.46 -14.42 2.20
#